data_AF-A0A7W0YIJ9-F1
#
_entry.id   AF-A0A7W0YIJ9-F1
#
_cell.length_a   1.000
_cell.length_b   1.000
_cell.length_c   1.000
_cell.angle_alpha   90.00
_cell.angle_beta   90.00
_cell.angle_gamma   90.00
#
_symmetry.space_group_name_H-M   'P 1'
#
loop_
_entity.id
_entity.type
_entity.pdbx_description
1 polymer ?
#
loop_
_entity_poly.entity_id
_entity_poly.type
_entity_poly.pdbx_seq_one_letter_code
_entity_poly.pdbx_strand_id
1 'polypeptide(L)' 'MRIRIVGAGVAGLTLAALLRRHGKMPVVVERRSRDADPGYVMVGPLIRGLTEPI' A
#
# COMPACT_ATOMS: atom_id res chain seq x y z
N MET A 1 14.99 -11.77 -8.41
CA MET A 1 14.77 -11.62 -6.94
C MET A 1 13.30 -11.83 -6.64
N ARG A 2 12.96 -12.58 -5.58
CA ARG A 2 11.57 -12.85 -5.17
C ARG A 2 11.25 -12.06 -3.91
N ILE A 3 10.13 -11.31 -3.92
CA ILE A 3 9.74 -10.42 -2.82
C ILE A 3 8.37 -10.87 -2.31
N ARG A 4 8.26 -11.09 -1.00
CA ARG A 4 7.00 -11.39 -0.33
C ARG A 4 6.73 -10.35 0.76
N ILE A 5 5.53 -9.81 0.75
CA ILE A 5 5.06 -8.80 1.68
C ILE A 5 3.98 -9.46 2.55
N VAL A 6 4.14 -9.38 3.86
CA VAL A 6 3.16 -9.87 4.83
C VAL A 6 2.37 -8.68 5.37
N GLY A 7 1.05 -8.72 5.21
CA GLY A 7 0.13 -7.62 5.53
C GLY A 7 -0.34 -6.88 4.28
N ALA A 8 -1.64 -6.88 4.02
CA ALA A 8 -2.30 -6.08 2.97
C ALA A 8 -2.91 -4.77 3.51
N GLY A 9 -2.33 -4.21 4.58
CA GLY A 9 -2.63 -2.86 5.04
C GLY A 9 -2.00 -1.78 4.16
N VAL A 10 -2.18 -0.52 4.57
CA VAL A 10 -1.74 0.66 3.79
C VAL A 10 -0.27 0.61 3.41
N ALA A 11 0.62 0.22 4.33
CA ALA A 11 2.05 0.14 4.07
C ALA A 11 2.40 -0.97 3.07
N GLY A 12 1.83 -2.16 3.25
CA GLY A 12 2.11 -3.31 2.39
C GLY A 12 1.64 -3.12 0.96
N LEU A 13 0.43 -2.58 0.78
CA LEU A 13 -0.11 -2.26 -0.55
C LEU A 13 0.63 -1.11 -1.23
N THR A 14 1.00 -0.06 -0.48
CA THR A 14 1.78 1.06 -1.02
C THR A 14 3.15 0.58 -1.50
N LEU A 15 3.85 -0.22 -0.69
CA LEU A 15 5.13 -0.79 -1.08
C LEU A 15 4.98 -1.71 -2.31
N ALA A 16 3.95 -2.56 -2.34
CA ALA A 16 3.68 -3.42 -3.48
C ALA A 16 3.44 -2.61 -4.77
N ALA A 17 2.72 -1.50 -4.68
CA ALA A 17 2.48 -0.59 -5.81
C ALA A 17 3.78 0.05 -6.31
N LEU A 18 4.62 0.57 -5.41
CA LEU A 18 5.91 1.15 -5.77
C LEU A 18 6.85 0.11 -6.41
N LEU A 19 6.93 -1.09 -5.83
CA LEU A 19 7.75 -2.17 -6.39
C LEU A 19 7.30 -2.56 -7.81
N ARG A 20 5.98 -2.61 -8.06
CA ARG A 20 5.43 -2.84 -9.41
C ARG A 20 5.83 -1.75 -10.40
N ARG A 21 5.79 -0.48 -9.98
CA ARG A 21 6.27 0.65 -10.81
C ARG A 21 7.75 0.53 -11.18
N HIS A 22 8.55 -0.13 -10.34
CA HIS A 22 9.96 -0.42 -10.61
C HIS A 22 10.21 -1.78 -11.29
N GLY A 23 9.19 -2.36 -11.96
CA GLY A 23 9.34 -3.61 -12.72
C GLY A 23 9.49 -4.88 -11.88
N LYS A 24 9.20 -4.82 -10.57
CA LYS A 24 9.25 -5.98 -9.67
C LYS A 24 7.86 -6.58 -9.50
N MET A 25 7.79 -7.89 -9.30
CA MET A 25 6.54 -8.63 -9.11
C MET A 25 6.44 -9.17 -7.66
N PRO A 26 6.06 -8.33 -6.68
CA PRO A 26 5.90 -8.78 -5.30
C PRO A 26 4.61 -9.58 -5.10
N VAL A 27 4.65 -10.56 -4.17
CA VAL A 27 3.47 -11.29 -3.70
C VAL A 27 3.08 -10.75 -2.32
N VAL A 28 1.82 -10.36 -2.16
CA VAL A 28 1.26 -9.89 -0.88
C VAL A 28 0.41 -11.00 -0.29
N VAL A 29 0.53 -11.22 1.02
CA VAL A 29 -0.36 -12.12 1.78
C VAL A 29 -0.95 -11.41 2.98
N GLU A 30 -2.22 -11.69 3.25
CA GLU A 30 -2.99 -11.14 4.35
C GLU A 30 -3.76 -12.26 5.03
N ARG A 31 -3.89 -12.19 6.36
CA ARG A 31 -4.64 -13.16 7.15
C ARG A 31 -6.13 -12.82 7.16
N ARG A 32 -6.47 -11.53 7.21
CA ARG A 32 -7.84 -11.05 7.27
C ARG A 32 -8.57 -11.26 5.94
N SER A 33 -9.86 -11.59 6.04
CA SER A 33 -10.77 -11.56 4.89
C SER A 33 -10.92 -10.12 4.37
N ARG A 34 -11.25 -9.98 3.09
CA ARG A 34 -11.36 -8.69 2.40
C ARG A 34 -12.24 -7.66 3.13
N ASP A 35 -13.30 -8.13 3.79
CA ASP A 35 -14.31 -7.29 4.44
C ASP A 35 -14.13 -7.21 5.97
N ALA A 36 -13.00 -7.67 6.50
CA ALA A 36 -12.78 -7.77 7.95
C ALA A 36 -12.31 -6.47 8.60
N ASP A 37 -12.09 -5.39 7.84
CA ASP A 37 -11.69 -4.11 8.41
C ASP A 37 -12.93 -3.24 8.69
N PRO A 38 -13.20 -2.87 9.97
CA PRO A 38 -14.35 -2.04 10.34
C PRO A 38 -14.22 -0.58 9.85
N GLY A 39 -13.12 -0.24 9.17
CA GLY A 39 -12.84 1.09 8.65
C GLY A 39 -12.42 2.05 9.76
N TYR A 40 -11.29 2.72 9.57
CA TYR A 40 -10.95 3.92 10.34
C TYR A 40 -10.36 4.95 9.39
N VAL A 41 -10.82 6.18 9.49
CA VAL A 41 -10.32 7.29 8.68
C VAL A 41 -9.06 7.83 9.33
N MET A 42 -7.92 7.63 8.68
CA MET A 42 -6.67 8.27 9.06
C MET A 42 -6.36 9.40 8.09
N VAL A 43 -6.25 10.61 8.60
CA VAL A 43 -5.89 11.80 7.84
C VAL A 43 -4.49 12.24 8.25
N GLY A 44 -3.60 12.38 7.27
CA GLY A 44 -2.29 12.97 7.47
C GLY A 44 -2.35 14.50 7.49
N PRO A 45 -1.25 15.17 7.89
CA PRO A 45 -1.16 16.62 7.77
C PRO A 45 -1.29 17.05 6.31
N LEU A 46 -1.90 18.21 6.09
CA LEU A 46 -1.94 18.85 4.77
C LEU A 46 -0.51 19.21 4.36
N ILE A 47 0.08 18.44 3.43
CA ILE A 47 1.36 18.77 2.83
C ILE A 47 1.10 19.63 1.59
N ARG A 48 1.41 20.92 1.67
CA ARG A 48 1.32 21.85 0.54
C ARG A 48 2.33 21.43 -0.55
N GLY A 49 1.87 21.23 -1.78
CA GLY A 49 2.72 20.89 -2.95
C GLY A 49 2.54 19.49 -3.54
N LEU A 50 1.67 18.64 -2.98
CA LEU A 50 1.33 17.31 -3.55
C LEU A 50 0.24 17.34 -4.63
N THR A 51 -0.30 18.52 -4.96
CA THR A 51 -1.39 18.72 -5.93
C THR A 51 -0.92 19.21 -7.29
N GLU A 52 0.38 19.44 -7.49
CA GLU A 52 0.89 19.77 -8.81
C GLU A 52 0.98 18.47 -9.64
N PRO A 53 0.26 18.35 -10.76
CA PRO A 53 0.37 17.18 -11.62
C PRO A 53 1.78 17.09 -12.20
N ILE A 54 2.39 15.91 -12.07
CA ILE A 54 3.58 15.49 -12.82
C ILE A 54 3.26 15.32 -14.30
#